data_AF-A0AAJ6EK38-F1
#
_entry.id   AF-A0AAJ6EK38-F1
#
_cell.length_a   1.000
_cell.length_b   1.000
_cell.length_c   1.000
_cell.angle_alpha   90.00
_cell.angle_beta   90.00
_cell.angle_gamma   90.00
#
_symmetry.space_group_name_H-M   'P 1'
#
loop_
_entity.id
_entity.type
_entity.pdbx_description
1 polymer ?
#
loop_
_entity_poly.entity_id
_entity_poly.type
_entity_poly.pdbx_seq_one_letter_code
_entity_poly.pdbx_strand_id
1 'polypeptide(L)'
;MTAKLTHLDKNFSPKERYTKGDVVTYYGKIAPYLLPYLKGRPEALNRFPNGIKGAHFHQKEVNPKQLPRFVKSVPMRAKSAGKTVDYVVCNNKDTLLYLANLGCIEVSPWLSRISHPDKPDFMMLDLDPSNKDDFDGVIEVAGNTSAP
;
A
#
# COMPACT_ATOMS: atom_id res chain seq x y z
N MET A 1 13.25 -1.23 -17.93
CA MET A 1 12.27 -2.30 -18.21
C MET A 1 11.05 -2.04 -17.35
N THR A 2 9.88 -1.92 -17.97
CA THR A 2 8.59 -1.61 -17.33
C THR A 2 7.86 -2.89 -16.90
N ALA A 3 6.89 -2.76 -15.99
CA ALA A 3 6.11 -3.90 -15.52
C ALA A 3 5.21 -4.50 -16.62
N LYS A 4 5.24 -5.82 -16.80
CA LYS A 4 4.28 -6.53 -17.68
C LYS A 4 2.93 -6.63 -16.97
N LEU A 5 1.92 -5.96 -17.52
CA LEU A 5 0.55 -5.98 -17.02
C LEU A 5 -0.23 -7.17 -17.60
N THR A 6 -1.11 -7.78 -16.81
CA THR A 6 -1.89 -8.97 -17.22
C THR A 6 -3.33 -8.86 -16.75
N HIS A 7 -4.27 -9.59 -17.33
CA HIS A 7 -5.67 -9.71 -16.85
C HIS A 7 -6.34 -8.37 -16.48
N LEU A 8 -6.17 -7.34 -17.31
CA LEU A 8 -6.63 -5.98 -16.98
C LEU A 8 -8.15 -5.89 -16.89
N ASP A 9 -8.88 -6.67 -17.68
CA ASP A 9 -10.36 -6.69 -17.68
C ASP A 9 -10.97 -7.42 -16.47
N LYS A 10 -10.11 -7.97 -15.58
CA LYS A 10 -10.58 -8.71 -14.40
C LYS A 10 -11.38 -7.79 -13.48
N ASN A 11 -12.62 -8.18 -13.19
CA ASN A 11 -13.51 -7.42 -12.30
C ASN A 11 -12.98 -7.42 -10.86
N PHE A 12 -12.74 -6.22 -10.31
CA PHE A 12 -12.29 -6.01 -8.93
C PHE A 12 -13.41 -5.52 -8.01
N SER A 13 -14.39 -4.78 -8.53
CA SER A 13 -15.58 -4.34 -7.79
C SER A 13 -16.84 -4.63 -8.60
N PRO A 14 -17.60 -5.70 -8.29
CA PRO A 14 -18.79 -6.06 -9.07
C PRO A 14 -19.87 -5.00 -9.10
N LYS A 15 -20.06 -4.26 -8.00
CA LYS A 15 -21.09 -3.21 -7.88
C LYS A 15 -20.73 -1.97 -8.70
N GLU A 16 -19.50 -1.49 -8.52
CA GLU A 16 -19.01 -0.25 -9.16
C GLU A 16 -18.42 -0.49 -10.56
N ARG A 17 -18.29 -1.76 -10.97
CA ARG A 17 -17.74 -2.22 -12.25
C ARG A 17 -16.28 -1.84 -12.51
N TYR A 18 -15.51 -1.53 -11.46
CA TYR A 18 -14.07 -1.32 -11.59
C TYR A 18 -13.32 -2.62 -11.87
N THR A 19 -12.43 -2.56 -12.85
CA THR A 19 -11.52 -3.63 -13.26
C THR A 19 -10.14 -3.47 -12.63
N LYS A 20 -9.29 -4.50 -12.74
CA LYS A 20 -7.87 -4.40 -12.37
C LYS A 20 -7.16 -3.32 -13.19
N GLY A 21 -7.52 -3.18 -14.47
CA GLY A 21 -7.02 -2.14 -15.37
C GLY A 21 -7.32 -0.74 -14.84
N ASP A 22 -8.50 -0.53 -14.26
CA ASP A 22 -8.87 0.77 -13.66
C ASP A 22 -8.00 1.08 -12.45
N VAL A 23 -7.76 0.11 -11.57
CA VAL A 23 -6.87 0.28 -10.40
C VAL A 23 -5.43 0.57 -10.82
N VAL A 24 -4.90 -0.17 -11.79
CA VAL A 24 -3.56 0.07 -12.34
C VAL A 24 -3.47 1.47 -12.98
N THR A 25 -4.50 1.87 -13.73
CA THR A 25 -4.57 3.19 -14.36
C THR A 25 -4.63 4.30 -13.33
N TYR A 26 -5.45 4.14 -12.28
CA TYR A 26 -5.56 5.08 -11.17
C TYR A 26 -4.22 5.29 -10.48
N TYR A 27 -3.55 4.22 -10.04
CA TYR A 27 -2.22 4.31 -9.44
C TYR A 27 -1.20 4.96 -10.38
N GLY A 28 -1.29 4.69 -11.69
CA GLY A 28 -0.44 5.32 -12.69
C GLY A 28 -0.64 6.83 -12.81
N LYS A 29 -1.88 7.32 -12.63
CA LYS A 29 -2.24 8.75 -12.64
C LYS A 29 -1.81 9.44 -11.35
N ILE A 30 -2.04 8.83 -10.20
CA ILE A 30 -1.73 9.45 -8.90
C ILE A 30 -0.27 9.27 -8.46
N ALA A 31 0.52 8.45 -9.17
CA ALA A 31 1.92 8.17 -8.83
C ALA A 31 2.76 9.41 -8.48
N PRO A 32 2.69 10.55 -9.21
CA PRO A 32 3.48 11.74 -8.87
C PRO A 32 3.16 12.32 -7.49
N TYR A 33 1.91 12.17 -7.03
CA TYR A 33 1.44 12.67 -5.73
C TYR A 33 1.67 11.65 -4.60
N LEU A 34 1.55 10.35 -4.91
CA LEU A 34 1.67 9.28 -3.92
C LEU A 34 3.13 8.91 -3.62
N LEU A 35 4.00 8.82 -4.64
CA LEU A 35 5.36 8.31 -4.48
C LEU A 35 6.24 9.10 -3.49
N PRO A 36 6.13 10.43 -3.31
CA PRO A 36 6.85 11.14 -2.26
C PRO A 36 6.60 10.56 -0.86
N TYR A 37 5.40 10.03 -0.62
CA TYR A 37 5.00 9.44 0.66
C TYR A 37 5.41 7.98 0.81
N LEU A 38 5.63 7.23 -0.28
CA LEU A 38 6.10 5.84 -0.26
C LEU A 38 7.63 5.71 -0.27
N LYS A 39 8.32 6.73 -0.78
CA LYS A 39 9.76 6.67 -1.05
C LYS A 39 10.57 6.34 0.20
N GLY A 40 11.38 5.28 0.08
CA GLY A 40 12.28 4.82 1.12
C GLY A 40 11.58 4.12 2.28
N ARG A 41 10.30 3.74 2.14
CA ARG A 41 9.53 3.07 3.19
C ARG A 41 9.27 1.61 2.83
N PRO A 42 9.48 0.66 3.77
CA PRO A 42 8.99 -0.69 3.61
C PRO A 42 7.45 -0.70 3.49
N GLU A 43 6.93 -1.52 2.59
CA GLU A 43 5.48 -1.63 2.32
C GLU A 43 4.90 -2.91 2.93
N ALA A 44 3.84 -2.78 3.72
CA ALA A 44 2.92 -3.89 3.96
C ALA A 44 1.82 -3.85 2.90
N LEU A 45 1.63 -4.96 2.19
CA LEU A 45 0.73 -5.03 1.05
C LEU A 45 -0.56 -5.76 1.45
N ASN A 46 -1.72 -5.34 0.94
CA ASN A 46 -2.95 -6.15 0.97
C ASN A 46 -3.40 -6.44 -0.47
N ARG A 47 -3.44 -7.73 -0.80
CA ARG A 47 -3.65 -8.20 -2.18
C ARG A 47 -4.99 -8.87 -2.32
N PHE A 48 -5.71 -8.48 -3.36
CA PHE A 48 -7.02 -8.96 -3.78
C PHE A 48 -6.93 -9.54 -5.20
N PRO A 49 -6.29 -10.71 -5.41
CA PRO A 49 -6.08 -11.26 -6.75
C PRO A 49 -7.37 -11.46 -7.54
N ASN A 50 -8.49 -11.64 -6.85
CA ASN A 50 -9.82 -11.92 -7.40
C ASN A 50 -10.86 -10.82 -7.07
N GLY A 51 -10.41 -9.60 -6.78
CA GLY A 51 -11.30 -8.48 -6.42
C GLY A 51 -11.77 -8.47 -4.96
N ILE A 52 -12.48 -7.41 -4.58
CA ILE A 52 -12.82 -7.08 -3.18
C ILE A 52 -13.81 -8.05 -2.52
N LYS A 53 -14.48 -8.90 -3.31
CA LYS A 53 -15.38 -9.96 -2.81
C LYS A 53 -14.71 -11.32 -2.74
N GLY A 54 -13.51 -11.46 -3.30
CA GLY A 54 -12.72 -12.69 -3.23
C GLY A 54 -11.83 -12.73 -1.99
N ALA A 55 -11.13 -13.86 -1.81
CA ALA A 55 -10.10 -13.97 -0.79
C ALA A 55 -8.97 -12.94 -1.03
N HIS A 56 -8.53 -12.33 0.06
CA HIS A 56 -7.40 -11.40 0.08
C HIS A 56 -6.39 -11.82 1.15
N PHE A 57 -5.18 -11.29 1.07
CA PHE A 57 -4.14 -11.59 2.05
C PHE A 57 -3.13 -10.45 2.20
N HIS A 58 -2.60 -10.33 3.42
CA HIS A 58 -1.50 -9.43 3.71
C HIS A 58 -0.16 -10.06 3.34
N GLN A 59 0.67 -9.30 2.63
CA GLN A 59 2.02 -9.71 2.25
C GLN A 59 3.04 -8.69 2.76
N LYS A 60 3.88 -9.15 3.70
CA LYS A 60 5.04 -8.39 4.21
C LYS A 60 6.35 -8.92 3.65
N GLU A 61 6.44 -10.25 3.53
CA GLU A 61 7.62 -10.97 3.03
C GLU A 61 7.52 -11.18 1.51
N VAL A 62 8.58 -10.79 0.80
CA VAL A 62 8.81 -11.12 -0.61
C VAL A 62 10.08 -11.92 -0.77
N ASN A 63 10.18 -12.68 -1.86
CA ASN A 63 11.42 -13.36 -2.23
C ASN A 63 12.20 -12.48 -3.22
N PRO A 64 13.35 -11.89 -2.84
CA PRO A 64 14.11 -10.99 -3.71
C PRO A 64 14.53 -11.65 -5.04
N LYS A 65 14.71 -12.97 -5.06
CA LYS A 65 15.10 -13.73 -6.27
C LYS A 65 13.99 -13.80 -7.32
N GLN A 66 12.73 -13.56 -6.92
CA GLN A 66 11.56 -13.61 -7.79
C GLN A 66 11.07 -12.21 -8.22
N LEU A 67 11.69 -11.15 -7.69
CA LEU A 67 11.31 -9.78 -8.03
C LEU A 67 11.88 -9.36 -9.39
N PRO A 68 11.11 -8.60 -10.20
CA PRO A 68 11.68 -7.92 -11.36
C PRO A 68 12.83 -6.99 -10.92
N ARG A 69 13.86 -6.83 -11.77
CA ARG A 69 15.08 -6.04 -11.45
C ARG A 69 14.83 -4.60 -10.99
N PHE A 70 13.71 -4.00 -11.41
CA PHE A 70 13.32 -2.63 -11.06
C PHE A 70 12.62 -2.51 -9.69
N VAL A 71 12.14 -3.63 -9.14
CA VAL A 71 11.53 -3.69 -7.81
C VAL A 71 12.64 -3.92 -6.79
N LYS A 72 12.67 -3.08 -5.75
CA LYS A 72 13.64 -3.20 -4.66
C LYS A 72 12.97 -3.79 -3.43
N SER A 73 13.71 -4.60 -2.69
CA SER A 73 13.35 -5.04 -1.35
C SER A 73 14.48 -4.75 -0.37
N VAL A 74 14.14 -4.75 0.92
CA VAL A 74 15.08 -4.55 2.02
C VAL A 74 14.78 -5.54 3.15
N PRO A 75 15.79 -6.20 3.73
CA PRO A 75 15.59 -7.08 4.88
C PRO A 75 15.29 -6.26 6.13
N MET A 76 14.14 -6.51 6.76
CA MET A 76 13.70 -5.86 7.99
C MET A 76 13.26 -6.89 9.03
N ARG A 77 13.49 -6.59 10.30
CA ARG A 77 13.00 -7.42 11.41
C ARG A 77 11.47 -7.29 11.50
N ALA A 78 10.74 -8.32 11.10
CA ALA A 78 9.29 -8.38 11.29
C ALA A 78 8.97 -8.85 12.71
N LYS A 79 8.61 -7.91 13.60
CA LYS A 79 8.22 -8.22 14.99
C LYS A 79 7.14 -9.31 15.05
N SER A 80 6.13 -9.23 14.18
CA SER A 80 5.02 -10.20 14.13
C SER A 80 5.43 -11.62 13.76
N ALA A 81 6.56 -11.80 13.07
CA ALA A 81 7.02 -13.11 12.60
C ALA A 81 8.24 -13.63 13.38
N GLY A 82 8.82 -12.83 14.28
CA GLY A 82 10.03 -13.21 15.01
C GLY A 82 11.24 -13.50 14.12
N LYS A 83 11.21 -13.07 12.85
CA LYS A 83 12.28 -13.28 11.85
C LYS A 83 12.53 -12.01 11.03
N THR A 84 13.68 -11.97 10.36
CA THR A 84 13.96 -10.97 9.32
C THR A 84 13.30 -11.42 8.03
N VAL A 85 12.60 -10.52 7.35
CA VAL A 85 11.97 -10.76 6.05
C VAL A 85 12.25 -9.59 5.12
N ASP A 86 12.24 -9.85 3.82
CA ASP A 86 12.37 -8.81 2.82
C ASP A 86 11.03 -8.11 2.58
N TYR A 87 11.00 -6.80 2.76
CA TYR A 87 9.87 -5.94 2.42
C TYR A 87 10.13 -5.24 1.09
N VAL A 88 9.09 -5.05 0.27
CA VAL A 88 9.19 -4.18 -0.91
C VAL A 88 9.36 -2.73 -0.48
N VAL A 89 10.15 -1.96 -1.24
CA VAL A 89 10.24 -0.49 -1.12
C VAL A 89 9.76 0.14 -2.43
N CYS A 90 8.63 0.84 -2.39
CA CYS A 90 7.98 1.40 -3.58
C CYS A 90 8.55 2.77 -3.95
N ASN A 91 9.73 2.79 -4.57
CA ASN A 91 10.45 4.04 -4.88
C ASN A 91 10.13 4.68 -6.23
N ASN A 92 9.37 4.02 -7.09
CA ASN A 92 9.14 4.47 -8.46
C ASN A 92 7.79 3.97 -9.01
N LYS A 93 7.35 4.58 -10.10
CA LYS A 93 6.07 4.28 -10.75
C LYS A 93 5.99 2.84 -11.26
N ASP A 94 7.07 2.27 -11.79
CA ASP A 94 7.08 0.90 -12.31
C ASP A 94 6.84 -0.12 -11.19
N THR A 95 7.45 0.07 -10.02
CA THR A 95 7.19 -0.75 -8.82
C THR A 95 5.73 -0.59 -8.38
N LEU A 96 5.19 0.63 -8.34
CA LEU A 96 3.80 0.87 -7.96
C LEU A 96 2.81 0.15 -8.90
N LEU A 97 3.02 0.24 -10.21
CA LEU A 97 2.20 -0.45 -11.21
C LEU A 97 2.36 -1.97 -11.15
N TYR A 98 3.56 -2.46 -10.85
CA TYR A 98 3.79 -3.88 -10.60
C TYR A 98 2.97 -4.37 -9.40
N LEU A 99 2.99 -3.65 -8.27
CA LEU A 99 2.21 -3.99 -7.08
C LEU A 99 0.70 -3.99 -7.39
N ALA A 100 0.20 -2.96 -8.06
CA ALA A 100 -1.21 -2.91 -8.48
C ALA A 100 -1.58 -4.09 -9.40
N ASN A 101 -0.69 -4.46 -10.33
CA ASN A 101 -0.91 -5.59 -11.23
C ASN A 101 -0.94 -6.96 -10.52
N LEU A 102 -0.23 -7.09 -9.38
CA LEU A 102 -0.30 -8.24 -8.48
C LEU A 102 -1.61 -8.33 -7.69
N GLY A 103 -2.54 -7.38 -7.90
CA GLY A 103 -3.79 -7.23 -7.18
C GLY A 103 -3.64 -6.50 -5.86
N CYS A 104 -2.54 -5.77 -5.62
CA CYS A 104 -2.41 -4.94 -4.44
C CYS A 104 -3.32 -3.72 -4.56
N ILE A 105 -4.44 -3.72 -3.84
CA ILE A 105 -5.35 -2.56 -3.80
C ILE A 105 -4.89 -1.58 -2.75
N GLU A 106 -4.34 -2.05 -1.62
CA GLU A 106 -3.88 -1.21 -0.52
C GLU A 106 -2.35 -1.33 -0.37
N VAL A 107 -1.69 -0.18 -0.31
CA VAL A 107 -0.27 -0.05 0.06
C VAL A 107 -0.20 0.62 1.43
N SER A 108 0.53 0.02 2.37
CA SER A 108 0.66 0.52 3.73
C SER A 108 2.15 0.76 4.05
N PRO A 109 2.66 1.97 3.78
CA PRO A 109 4.04 2.30 4.04
C PRO A 109 4.31 2.42 5.54
N TRP A 110 5.52 2.11 5.96
CA TRP A 110 5.96 2.39 7.33
C TRP A 110 6.01 3.90 7.62
N LEU A 111 5.78 4.30 8.88
CA LEU A 111 5.91 5.70 9.31
C LEU A 111 7.38 6.17 9.40
N SER A 112 8.35 5.28 9.19
CA SER A 112 9.78 5.58 9.14
C SER A 112 10.39 5.14 7.80
N ARG A 113 11.58 5.66 7.49
CA ARG A 113 12.35 5.30 6.30
C ARG A 113 13.40 4.26 6.63
N ILE A 114 13.82 3.49 5.62
CA ILE A 114 14.87 2.45 5.73
C ILE A 114 16.20 2.95 6.30
N SER A 115 16.52 4.24 6.11
CA SER A 115 17.74 4.84 6.64
C SER A 115 17.71 5.05 8.16
N HIS A 116 16.50 5.19 8.73
CA HIS A 116 16.28 5.45 10.15
C HIS A 116 15.00 4.73 10.62
N PRO A 117 15.00 3.38 10.65
CA PRO A 117 13.78 2.61 10.84
C PRO A 117 13.09 2.83 12.20
N ASP A 118 13.85 3.23 13.22
CA ASP A 118 13.32 3.53 14.57
C ASP A 118 13.01 5.03 14.78
N LYS A 119 13.12 5.86 13.73
CA LYS A 119 12.82 7.30 13.79
C LYS A 119 11.72 7.63 12.78
N PRO A 120 10.43 7.53 13.18
CA PRO A 120 9.34 7.92 12.31
C PRO A 120 9.43 9.42 11.98
N ASP A 121 9.07 9.76 10.75
CA ASP A 121 9.03 11.13 10.24
C ASP A 121 7.60 11.60 9.93
N PHE A 122 6.62 10.72 10.20
CA PHE A 122 5.21 11.04 10.28
C PHE A 122 4.66 10.62 11.66
N MET A 123 3.76 11.43 12.19
CA MET A 123 2.82 11.04 13.24
C MET A 123 1.46 10.83 12.57
N MET A 124 0.78 9.73 12.91
CA MET A 124 -0.55 9.41 12.39
C MET A 124 -1.49 9.24 13.57
N LEU A 125 -2.60 9.97 13.55
CA LEU A 125 -3.72 9.79 14.47
C LEU A 125 -4.80 9.02 13.72
N ASP A 126 -5.15 7.85 14.22
CA ASP A 126 -6.20 7.00 13.66
C ASP A 126 -7.48 7.25 14.47
N LEU A 127 -8.46 7.90 13.85
CA LEU A 127 -9.71 8.34 14.50
C LEU A 127 -10.86 7.51 13.94
N ASP A 128 -11.24 6.47 14.67
CA ASP A 128 -12.39 5.63 14.33
C ASP A 128 -13.67 6.12 15.03
N PRO A 129 -14.83 6.11 14.35
CA PRO A 129 -16.09 6.42 15.00
C PRO A 129 -16.41 5.37 16.06
N SER A 130 -16.95 5.80 17.20
CA SER A 130 -17.50 4.87 18.18
C SER A 130 -18.79 4.24 17.64
N ASN A 131 -19.27 3.14 18.24
CA ASN A 131 -20.55 2.53 17.83
C ASN A 131 -21.77 3.46 17.96
N LYS A 132 -21.60 4.62 18.61
CA LYS A 132 -22.65 5.61 18.85
C LYS A 132 -22.54 6.84 17.96
N ASP A 133 -21.39 7.05 17.32
CA ASP A 133 -21.09 8.22 16.50
C ASP A 133 -20.99 7.79 15.03
N ASP A 134 -21.41 8.65 14.12
CA ASP A 134 -21.17 8.47 12.70
C ASP A 134 -19.88 9.16 12.27
N PHE A 135 -19.66 9.29 10.96
CA PHE A 135 -18.47 9.93 10.43
C PHE A 135 -18.37 11.43 10.78
N ASP A 136 -19.47 12.09 11.13
CA ASP A 136 -19.46 13.51 11.50
C ASP A 136 -18.72 13.74 12.83
N GLY A 137 -18.81 12.79 13.77
CA GLY A 137 -18.03 12.82 15.01
C GLY A 137 -16.53 12.74 14.76
N VAL A 138 -16.09 11.96 13.77
CA VAL A 138 -14.68 11.89 13.36
C VAL A 138 -14.21 13.22 12.79
N ILE A 139 -15.05 13.87 11.97
CA ILE A 139 -14.76 15.19 11.38
C ILE A 139 -14.57 16.24 12.49
N GLU A 140 -15.46 16.27 13.49
CA GLU A 140 -15.37 17.19 14.62
C GLU A 140 -14.07 17.02 15.39
N VAL A 141 -13.73 15.78 15.77
CA VAL A 141 -12.50 15.48 16.50
C VAL A 141 -11.26 15.85 15.66
N ALA A 142 -11.24 15.51 14.37
CA ALA A 142 -10.15 15.87 13.47
C ALA A 142 -9.94 17.40 13.41
N GLY A 143 -11.04 18.17 13.32
CA GLY A 143 -11.01 19.64 13.35
C GLY A 143 -10.39 20.20 14.65
N ASN A 144 -10.67 19.57 15.79
CA ASN A 144 -10.13 19.99 17.08
C ASN A 144 -8.68 19.55 17.32
N THR A 145 -8.23 18.46 16.68
CA THR A 145 -6.82 18.01 16.73
C THR A 145 -5.88 18.74 15.76
N SER A 146 -6.45 19.49 14.80
CA SER A 146 -5.69 20.23 13.77
C SER A 146 -5.50 21.71 14.10
N ALA A 147 -6.03 22.19 15.23
CA ALA A 147 -5.82 23.55 15.71
C ALA A 147 -4.37 23.72 16.25
N PRO A 148 -3.67 24.81 15.91
CA PRO A 148 -2.34 25.12 16.45
C PRO A 148 -2.36 25.42 17.96
#